data_AF-A0ABD5SCF4-F1
#
_entry.id   AF-A0ABD5SCF4-F1
#
_cell.length_a   1.000
_cell.length_b   1.000
_cell.length_c   1.000
_cell.angle_alpha   90.00
_cell.angle_beta   90.00
_cell.angle_gamma   90.00
#
_symmetry.space_group_name_H-M   'P 1'
#
loop_
_entity.id
_entity.type
_entity.pdbx_description
1 polymer ?
#
loop_
_entity_poly.entity_id
_entity_poly.type
_entity_poly.pdbx_seq_one_letter_code
_entity_poly.pdbx_strand_id
1 'polypeptide(L)'
;GPAVDVAREAAREVATVARADGIDLPDETAIDAVERVAHDTAANRSSMCADVEAGRRTEVDAIYGTIVERAAAHDVDVPTCRTLSALIQGWEVGEGVRDGE
;
A
#
# COMPACT_ATOMS: atom_id res chain seq x y z
N GLY A 1 14.37 9.57 1.68
CA GLY A 1 14.43 9.79 0.22
C GLY A 1 13.04 10.08 -0.31
N PRO A 2 12.84 10.31 -1.62
CA PRO A 2 11.55 10.70 -2.20
C PRO A 2 10.41 9.68 -1.91
N ALA A 3 10.75 8.42 -1.67
CA ALA A 3 9.78 7.37 -1.29
C ALA A 3 9.17 7.56 0.11
N VAL A 4 9.79 8.35 1.00
CA VAL A 4 9.28 8.57 2.36
C VAL A 4 7.97 9.36 2.31
N ASP A 5 7.90 10.40 1.49
CA ASP A 5 6.68 11.20 1.39
C ASP A 5 5.54 10.40 0.74
N VAL A 6 5.84 9.55 -0.24
CA VAL A 6 4.86 8.59 -0.80
C VAL A 6 4.33 7.64 0.27
N ALA A 7 5.21 7.10 1.12
CA ALA A 7 4.80 6.20 2.21
C ALA A 7 3.92 6.92 3.25
N ARG A 8 4.21 8.19 3.57
CA ARG A 8 3.41 9.02 4.48
C ARG A 8 2.03 9.30 3.91
N GLU A 9 1.93 9.69 2.65
CA GLU A 9 0.65 9.96 2.00
C GLU A 9 -0.20 8.68 1.89
N ALA A 10 0.41 7.54 1.55
CA ALA A 10 -0.29 6.26 1.60
C ALA A 10 -0.80 5.91 3.02
N ALA A 11 -0.01 6.18 4.07
CA ALA A 11 -0.43 5.96 5.45
C ALA A 11 -1.60 6.87 5.86
N ARG A 12 -1.62 8.13 5.42
CA ARG A 12 -2.74 9.07 5.63
C ARG A 12 -4.02 8.62 4.93
N GLU A 13 -3.89 8.15 3.70
CA GLU A 13 -5.03 7.60 2.94
C GLU A 13 -5.62 6.38 3.66
N VAL A 14 -4.78 5.44 4.12
CA VAL A 14 -5.22 4.29 4.92
C VAL A 14 -5.90 4.73 6.22
N ALA A 15 -5.35 5.72 6.93
CA ALA A 15 -5.95 6.25 8.15
C ALA A 15 -7.32 6.90 7.88
N THR A 16 -7.47 7.60 6.76
CA THR A 16 -8.74 8.20 6.35
C THR A 16 -9.80 7.14 6.07
N VAL A 17 -9.44 6.07 5.35
CA VAL A 17 -10.35 4.94 5.10
C VAL A 17 -10.71 4.23 6.40
N ALA A 18 -9.74 3.97 7.28
CA ALA A 18 -9.99 3.35 8.58
C ALA A 18 -10.98 4.15 9.43
N ARG A 19 -10.87 5.49 9.44
CA ARG A 19 -11.82 6.35 10.14
C ARG A 19 -13.22 6.33 9.52
N ALA A 20 -13.32 6.23 8.19
CA ALA A 20 -14.61 6.04 7.51
C ALA A 20 -15.27 4.70 7.88
N ASP A 21 -14.46 3.67 8.14
CA ASP A 21 -14.88 2.36 8.68
C ASP A 21 -15.18 2.38 10.20
N GLY A 22 -15.08 3.53 10.86
CA GLY A 22 -15.35 3.68 12.30
C GLY A 22 -14.19 3.26 13.21
N ILE A 23 -12.99 3.07 12.67
CA ILE A 23 -11.76 2.79 13.43
C ILE A 23 -11.06 4.12 13.72
N ASP A 24 -10.87 4.45 15.00
CA ASP A 24 -10.13 5.65 15.39
C ASP A 24 -8.62 5.47 15.18
N LEU A 25 -8.16 5.82 13.99
CA LEU A 25 -6.75 5.83 13.60
C LEU A 25 -6.36 7.25 13.17
N PRO A 26 -5.67 8.03 14.02
CA PRO A 26 -5.17 9.35 13.63
C PRO A 26 -4.08 9.27 12.56
N ASP A 27 -4.00 10.29 11.70
CA ASP A 27 -3.00 10.36 10.62
C ASP A 27 -1.56 10.24 11.14
N GLU A 28 -1.23 11.01 12.17
CA GLU A 28 0.10 10.99 12.79
C GLU A 28 0.44 9.60 13.34
N THR A 29 -0.54 8.87 13.90
CA THR A 29 -0.32 7.51 14.39
C THR A 29 0.02 6.54 13.25
N ALA A 30 -0.65 6.67 12.10
CA ALA A 30 -0.36 5.85 10.92
C ALA A 30 1.01 6.19 10.32
N ILE A 31 1.36 7.48 10.26
CA ILE A 31 2.66 7.96 9.75
C ILE A 31 3.81 7.50 10.67
N ASP A 32 3.69 7.71 11.97
CA ASP A 32 4.69 7.27 12.95
C ASP A 32 4.89 5.75 12.89
N ALA A 33 3.81 4.99 12.66
CA ALA A 33 3.89 3.55 12.51
C ALA A 33 4.69 3.13 11.27
N VAL A 34 4.44 3.74 10.10
CA VAL A 34 5.18 3.38 8.88
C VAL A 34 6.66 3.79 8.98
N GLU A 35 6.96 4.94 9.57
CA GLU A 35 8.34 5.39 9.79
C GLU A 35 9.09 4.49 10.76
N ARG A 36 8.46 4.15 11.89
CA ARG A 36 9.05 3.24 12.88
C ARG A 36 9.34 1.88 12.26
N VAL A 37 8.40 1.30 11.52
CA VAL A 37 8.62 0.00 10.85
C VAL A 37 9.77 0.13 9.85
N ALA A 38 9.78 1.16 9.00
CA ALA A 38 10.85 1.36 8.03
C ALA A 38 12.23 1.48 8.68
N HIS A 39 12.32 2.15 9.83
CA HIS A 39 13.55 2.25 10.62
C HIS A 39 13.94 0.91 11.26
N ASP A 40 13.04 0.28 12.00
CA ASP A 40 13.31 -0.91 12.80
C ASP A 40 13.61 -2.12 11.92
N THR A 41 13.08 -2.14 10.69
CA THR A 41 13.31 -3.21 9.72
C THR A 41 14.18 -2.77 8.55
N ALA A 42 15.03 -1.74 8.72
CA ALA A 42 15.84 -1.19 7.64
C ALA A 42 16.78 -2.23 6.96
N ALA A 43 17.20 -3.26 7.68
CA ALA A 43 18.00 -4.36 7.14
C ALA A 43 17.18 -5.51 6.53
N ASN A 44 15.85 -5.49 6.70
CA ASN A 44 14.98 -6.57 6.24
C ASN A 44 14.45 -6.30 4.82
N ARG A 45 14.07 -7.39 4.15
CA ARG A 45 13.29 -7.36 2.92
C ARG A 45 11.82 -7.54 3.27
N SER A 46 10.93 -6.66 2.79
CA SER A 46 9.49 -6.90 2.94
C SER A 46 9.05 -8.11 2.10
N SER A 47 7.99 -8.80 2.50
CA SER A 47 7.46 -9.99 1.79
C SER A 47 7.17 -9.69 0.32
N MET A 48 6.40 -8.62 0.08
CA MET A 48 6.08 -8.15 -1.28
C MET A 48 7.34 -7.85 -2.10
N CYS A 49 8.39 -7.28 -1.49
CA CYS A 49 9.65 -7.03 -2.19
C CYS A 49 10.40 -8.33 -2.52
N ALA A 50 10.34 -9.33 -1.64
CA ALA A 50 10.89 -10.65 -1.90
C ALA A 50 10.10 -11.43 -2.98
N ASP A 51 8.78 -11.20 -3.11
CA ASP A 51 7.98 -11.74 -4.22
C ASP A 51 8.35 -11.06 -5.54
N VAL A 52 8.55 -9.74 -5.53
CA VAL A 52 9.03 -8.99 -6.70
C VAL A 52 10.38 -9.51 -7.18
N GLU A 53 11.35 -9.67 -6.27
CA GLU A 53 12.67 -10.19 -6.62
C GLU A 53 12.66 -11.63 -7.13
N ALA A 54 11.68 -12.41 -6.70
CA ALA A 54 11.55 -13.81 -7.08
C ALA A 54 10.63 -14.04 -8.29
N GLY A 55 10.09 -12.98 -8.89
CA GLY A 55 9.15 -13.08 -10.01
C GLY A 55 7.90 -13.90 -9.64
N ARG A 56 7.34 -13.65 -8.45
CA ARG A 56 6.10 -14.27 -7.98
C ARG A 56 4.97 -13.26 -7.92
N ARG A 57 3.73 -13.78 -7.95
CA ARG A 57 2.54 -13.00 -7.63
C ARG A 57 2.66 -12.38 -6.23
N THR A 58 2.29 -11.11 -6.09
CA THR A 58 2.34 -10.40 -4.81
C THR A 58 0.97 -10.37 -4.13
N GLU A 59 0.96 -9.91 -2.87
CA GLU A 59 -0.25 -9.65 -2.08
C GLU A 59 -0.87 -8.25 -2.34
N VAL A 60 -0.54 -7.59 -3.45
CA VAL A 60 -0.97 -6.20 -3.74
C VAL A 60 -2.49 -6.02 -3.65
N ASP A 61 -3.27 -6.98 -4.16
CA ASP A 61 -4.73 -6.90 -4.15
C ASP A 61 -5.30 -6.98 -2.72
N ALA A 62 -4.69 -7.82 -1.88
CA ALA A 62 -5.11 -7.96 -0.49
C ALA A 62 -4.75 -6.73 0.35
N ILE A 63 -3.66 -6.04 0.02
CA ILE A 63 -3.18 -4.88 0.77
C ILE A 63 -3.77 -3.59 0.23
N TYR A 64 -3.36 -3.16 -0.98
CA TYR A 64 -3.82 -1.90 -1.55
C TYR A 64 -5.20 -2.04 -2.20
N GLY A 65 -5.52 -3.19 -2.82
CA GLY A 65 -6.84 -3.43 -3.40
C GLY A 65 -7.96 -3.31 -2.37
N THR A 66 -7.78 -3.89 -1.17
CA THR A 66 -8.73 -3.74 -0.05
C THR A 66 -8.94 -2.28 0.36
N ILE A 67 -7.88 -1.48 0.41
CA ILE A 67 -7.99 -0.04 0.75
C ILE A 67 -8.75 0.71 -0.34
N VAL A 68 -8.48 0.43 -1.61
CA VAL A 68 -9.19 1.05 -2.74
C VAL A 68 -10.68 0.68 -2.75
N GLU A 69 -11.01 -0.57 -2.47
CA GLU A 69 -12.40 -1.05 -2.37
C GLU A 69 -13.15 -0.36 -1.24
N ARG A 70 -12.56 -0.33 -0.03
CA ARG A 70 -13.16 0.33 1.14
C ARG A 70 -13.30 1.83 0.94
N ALA A 71 -12.29 2.47 0.34
CA ALA A 71 -12.35 3.89 0.01
C ALA A 71 -13.54 4.21 -0.92
N ALA A 72 -13.77 3.37 -1.94
CA ALA A 72 -14.89 3.53 -2.85
C ALA A 72 -16.25 3.38 -2.15
N ALA A 73 -16.37 2.47 -1.17
CA ALA A 73 -17.61 2.30 -0.40
C ALA A 73 -17.96 3.53 0.47
N HIS A 74 -16.98 4.38 0.77
CA HIS A 74 -17.11 5.57 1.61
C HIS A 74 -16.93 6.90 0.85
N ASP A 75 -16.85 6.88 -0.48
CA ASP A 75 -16.55 8.05 -1.32
C ASP A 75 -15.27 8.79 -0.87
N VAL A 76 -14.26 8.05 -0.43
CA VAL A 76 -12.94 8.56 -0.03
C VAL A 76 -11.96 8.42 -1.18
N ASP A 77 -11.18 9.47 -1.44
CA ASP A 77 -10.10 9.42 -2.42
C ASP A 77 -8.80 8.89 -1.81
N VAL A 78 -8.20 7.91 -2.49
CA VAL A 78 -6.92 7.28 -2.12
C VAL A 78 -5.96 7.20 -3.31
N PRO A 79 -5.58 8.34 -3.92
CA PRO A 79 -4.81 8.38 -5.15
C PRO A 79 -3.43 7.72 -5.04
N THR A 80 -2.76 7.83 -3.90
CA THR A 80 -1.44 7.24 -3.68
C THR A 80 -1.54 5.72 -3.59
N CYS A 81 -2.47 5.19 -2.79
CA CYS A 81 -2.73 3.75 -2.72
C CYS A 81 -3.16 3.17 -4.07
N ARG A 82 -4.03 3.87 -4.81
CA ARG A 82 -4.42 3.49 -6.18
C ARG A 82 -3.21 3.40 -7.11
N THR A 83 -2.34 4.41 -7.06
CA THR A 83 -1.12 4.47 -7.90
C THR A 83 -0.16 3.33 -7.56
N LEU A 84 0.12 3.12 -6.26
CA LEU A 84 0.99 2.05 -5.80
C LEU A 84 0.46 0.67 -6.20
N SER A 85 -0.85 0.44 -6.03
CA SER A 85 -1.51 -0.77 -6.51
C SER A 85 -1.29 -0.96 -8.00
N ALA A 86 -1.65 0.03 -8.83
CA ALA A 86 -1.55 -0.06 -10.28
C ALA A 86 -0.11 -0.33 -10.77
N LEU A 87 0.90 0.27 -10.15
CA LEU A 87 2.30 0.04 -10.51
C LEU A 87 2.74 -1.41 -10.24
N ILE A 88 2.37 -1.98 -9.10
CA ILE A 88 2.71 -3.36 -8.78
C ILE A 88 1.91 -4.32 -9.67
N GLN A 89 0.62 -4.06 -9.88
CA GLN A 89 -0.21 -4.86 -10.80
C GLN A 89 0.35 -4.84 -12.23
N GLY A 90 0.79 -3.67 -12.71
CA GLY A 90 1.43 -3.53 -14.02
C GLY A 90 2.76 -4.28 -14.11
N TRP A 91 3.57 -4.26 -13.04
CA TRP A 91 4.76 -5.10 -12.94
C TRP A 91 4.40 -6.59 -13.02
N GLU A 92 3.36 -7.04 -12.29
CA GLU A 92 2.93 -8.44 -12.31
C GLU A 92 2.49 -8.91 -13.70
N VAL A 93 1.82 -8.05 -14.48
CA VAL A 93 1.47 -8.34 -15.89
C VAL A 93 2.73 -8.45 -16.73
N GLY A 94 3.68 -7.53 -16.56
CA GLY A 94 4.96 -7.55 -17.27
C GLY A 94 5.79 -8.81 -17.02
N GLU A 95 5.74 -9.35 -15.80
CA GLU A 95 6.42 -10.60 -15.42
C GLU A 95 5.58 -11.86 -15.70
N GLY A 96 4.35 -11.72 -16.18
CA GLY A 96 3.45 -12.84 -16.47
C GLY A 96 2.97 -13.60 -15.23
N VAL A 97 3.01 -12.96 -14.05
CA VAL A 97 2.48 -13.51 -12.78
C VAL A 97 1.08 -12.99 -12.47
N ARG A 98 0.55 -12.08 -13.29
CA ARG A 98 -0.85 -11.66 -13.39
C ARG A 98 -1.34 -11.94 -14.80
N ASP A 99 -2.53 -12.53 -14.91
CA ASP A 99 -3.25 -12.55 -16.18
C ASP A 99 -3.56 -11.10 -16.57
N GLY A 100 -3.10 -10.66 -17.74
CA GLY A 100 -3.44 -9.35 -18.28
C GLY A 100 -4.91 -9.29 -18.65
N GLU A 101 -5.60 -8.22 -18.22
CA GLU A 101 -6.88 -7.81 -18.80
C GLU A 101 -6.68 -7.12 -20.17
#